data_AF-A0A7W8FFE2-F1
#
_entry.id   AF-A0A7W8FFE2-F1
#
_cell.length_a   1.000
_cell.length_b   1.000
_cell.length_c   1.000
_cell.angle_alpha   90.00
_cell.angle_beta   90.00
_cell.angle_gamma   90.00
#
_symmetry.space_group_name_H-M   'P 1'
#
loop_
_entity.id
_entity.type
_entity.pdbx_description
1 polymer ?
#
loop_
_entity_poly.entity_id
_entity_poly.type
_entity_poly.pdbx_seq_one_letter_code
_entity_poly.pdbx_strand_id
1 'polypeptide(L)'
;MKKYPLAQEKIVELLTSEQIGRLATTGPDGFPYITPVHFVFMSDKIFIHGLAAGEKLANIKNDGLVGFEIDKMHGFVQDELPCDTNTSYESVIIRGHAALVTDIDTKIAVLNALVDKYIPQHSGKSYPDAMLKMTGIVEISIQSCTGKHYPAWAQKELFQTFAHWRIFG
;
A
#
# COMPACT_ATOMS: atom_id res chain seq x y z
N MET A 1 -8.03 -10.04 -10.94
CA MET A 1 -7.84 -9.03 -12.00
C MET A 1 -7.55 -9.74 -13.32
N LYS A 2 -8.15 -9.33 -14.45
CA LYS A 2 -8.08 -10.07 -15.73
C LYS A 2 -6.92 -9.69 -16.65
N LYS A 3 -6.27 -8.52 -16.46
CA LYS A 3 -5.17 -8.03 -17.31
C LYS A 3 -4.07 -7.41 -16.46
N TYR A 4 -2.80 -7.70 -16.80
CA TYR A 4 -1.58 -7.19 -16.17
C TYR A 4 -1.48 -7.38 -14.64
N PRO A 5 -1.59 -8.63 -14.12
CA PRO A 5 -1.27 -8.89 -12.73
C PRO A 5 0.23 -8.67 -12.47
N LEU A 6 0.58 -8.19 -11.28
CA LEU A 6 1.97 -8.23 -10.81
C LEU A 6 2.32 -9.63 -10.32
N ALA A 7 3.57 -10.04 -10.57
CA ALA A 7 4.16 -11.20 -9.91
C ALA A 7 4.34 -10.94 -8.41
N GLN A 8 4.38 -11.99 -7.60
CA GLN A 8 4.46 -11.88 -6.15
C GLN A 8 5.71 -11.13 -5.70
N GLU A 9 6.84 -11.35 -6.38
CA GLU A 9 8.11 -10.69 -6.10
C GLU A 9 8.00 -9.16 -6.31
N LYS A 10 7.25 -8.74 -7.33
CA LYS A 10 6.99 -7.31 -7.59
C LYS A 10 6.04 -6.68 -6.60
N ILE A 11 5.06 -7.44 -6.10
CA ILE A 11 4.20 -6.98 -5.00
C ILE A 11 5.05 -6.71 -3.75
N VAL A 12 5.94 -7.64 -3.39
CA VAL A 12 6.83 -7.50 -2.23
C VAL A 12 7.81 -6.34 -2.43
N GLU A 13 8.37 -6.16 -3.63
CA GLU A 13 9.23 -5.03 -3.97
C GLU A 13 8.52 -3.68 -3.77
N LEU A 14 7.27 -3.56 -4.24
CA LEU A 14 6.45 -2.36 -4.03
C LEU A 14 6.17 -2.10 -2.55
N LEU A 15 5.73 -3.12 -1.80
CA LEU A 15 5.46 -3.01 -0.37
C LEU A 15 6.71 -2.64 0.45
N THR A 16 7.89 -3.02 -0.03
CA THR A 16 9.16 -2.69 0.62
C THR A 16 9.60 -1.25 0.28
N SER A 17 9.47 -0.85 -0.97
CA SER A 17 10.04 0.42 -1.48
C SER A 17 9.13 1.64 -1.31
N GLU A 18 7.80 1.47 -1.40
CA GLU A 18 6.89 2.61 -1.34
C GLU A 18 6.79 3.21 0.07
N GLN A 19 6.76 4.54 0.12
CA GLN A 19 6.89 5.28 1.38
C GLN A 19 5.55 5.57 2.05
N ILE A 20 4.47 5.70 1.27
CA ILE A 20 3.16 6.09 1.77
C ILE A 20 2.16 5.04 1.29
N GLY A 21 1.35 4.53 2.23
CA GLY A 21 0.17 3.75 1.92
C GLY A 21 -1.10 4.49 2.27
N ARG A 22 -2.21 4.07 1.70
CA ARG A 22 -3.56 4.58 1.97
C ARG A 22 -4.33 3.52 2.72
N LEU A 23 -4.61 3.79 3.99
CA LEU A 23 -5.43 2.91 4.83
C LEU A 23 -6.88 3.37 4.77
N ALA A 24 -7.76 2.52 4.27
CA ALA A 24 -9.20 2.67 4.36
C ALA A 24 -9.73 1.93 5.59
N THR A 25 -10.44 2.66 6.45
CA THR A 25 -11.21 2.15 7.58
C THR A 25 -12.68 2.53 7.41
N THR A 26 -13.60 1.92 8.15
CA THR A 26 -15.03 2.26 8.09
C THR A 26 -15.46 2.97 9.36
N GLY A 27 -16.04 4.17 9.22
CA GLY A 27 -16.62 4.92 10.32
C GLY A 27 -17.87 4.24 10.88
N PRO A 28 -18.31 4.59 12.10
CA PRO A 28 -19.52 4.04 12.71
C PRO A 28 -20.81 4.40 11.94
N ASP A 29 -20.75 5.44 11.12
CA ASP A 29 -21.81 5.86 10.19
C ASP A 29 -21.76 5.12 8.84
N GLY A 30 -20.81 4.21 8.66
CA GLY A 30 -20.62 3.41 7.45
C GLY A 30 -19.79 4.08 6.35
N PHE A 31 -19.30 5.31 6.54
CA PHE A 31 -18.47 5.98 5.55
C PHE A 31 -17.03 5.46 5.55
N PRO A 32 -16.39 5.31 4.38
CA PRO A 32 -14.96 5.00 4.32
C PRO A 32 -14.13 6.22 4.71
N TYR A 33 -13.18 6.01 5.64
CA TYR A 33 -12.18 6.99 6.04
C TYR A 33 -10.80 6.55 5.57
N ILE A 34 -10.21 7.33 4.65
CA ILE A 34 -8.92 7.03 4.01
C ILE A 34 -7.84 7.93 4.62
N THR A 35 -6.82 7.32 5.24
CA THR A 35 -5.69 8.03 5.85
C THR A 35 -4.38 7.66 5.14
N PRO A 36 -3.57 8.63 4.68
CA PRO A 36 -2.20 8.36 4.26
C PRO A 36 -1.34 8.03 5.48
N VAL A 37 -0.55 6.95 5.38
CA VAL A 37 0.24 6.41 6.49
C VAL A 37 1.63 6.00 6.04
N HIS A 38 2.63 6.20 6.90
CA HIS A 38 3.89 5.49 6.80
C HIS A 38 3.72 4.06 7.29
N PHE A 39 4.40 3.13 6.62
CA PHE A 39 4.24 1.70 6.88
C PHE A 39 5.52 0.92 6.61
N VAL A 40 5.59 -0.26 7.22
CA VAL A 40 6.58 -1.29 6.89
C VAL A 40 5.88 -2.59 6.57
N PHE A 41 6.42 -3.33 5.61
CA PHE A 41 6.03 -4.70 5.33
C PHE A 41 7.07 -5.63 5.94
N MET A 42 6.66 -6.45 6.90
CA MET A 42 7.54 -7.33 7.66
C MET A 42 6.78 -8.60 8.03
N SER A 43 7.40 -9.76 7.86
CA SER A 43 6.80 -11.07 8.20
C SER A 43 5.41 -11.28 7.60
N ASP A 44 5.25 -10.94 6.31
CA ASP A 44 4.00 -11.03 5.55
C ASP A 44 2.82 -10.21 6.11
N LYS A 45 3.12 -9.18 6.90
CA LYS A 45 2.15 -8.25 7.48
C LYS A 45 2.54 -6.80 7.19
N ILE A 46 1.55 -5.92 7.27
CA ILE A 46 1.78 -4.46 7.21
C ILE A 46 1.68 -3.91 8.63
N PHE A 47 2.63 -3.05 8.99
CA PHE A 47 2.58 -2.32 10.25
C PHE A 47 2.61 -0.82 10.01
N ILE A 48 1.81 -0.12 10.80
CA ILE A 48 1.66 1.34 10.75
C ILE A 48 1.88 1.89 12.16
N HIS A 49 2.65 2.97 12.28
CA HIS A 49 2.75 3.72 13.53
C HIS A 49 1.80 4.93 13.54
N GLY A 50 1.51 5.43 14.73
CA GLY A 50 0.86 6.73 14.90
C GLY A 50 0.42 6.95 16.34
N LEU A 51 -0.46 7.92 16.52
CA LEU A 51 -1.09 8.16 17.82
C LEU A 51 -1.98 6.96 18.19
N ALA A 52 -1.97 6.60 19.47
CA ALA A 52 -2.88 5.62 20.06
C ALA A 52 -4.32 6.19 20.28
N ALA A 53 -4.73 7.17 19.48
CA ALA A 53 -6.02 7.85 19.54
C ALA A 53 -6.41 8.44 18.17
N GLY A 54 -7.67 8.86 18.03
CA GLY A 54 -8.22 9.48 16.82
C GLY A 54 -9.12 8.55 16.00
N GLU A 55 -9.73 9.11 14.95
CA GLU A 55 -10.77 8.45 14.14
C GLU A 55 -10.31 7.11 13.54
N LYS A 56 -9.14 7.07 12.89
CA LYS A 56 -8.52 5.83 12.37
C LYS A 56 -8.55 4.70 13.39
N LEU A 57 -8.16 4.99 14.63
CA LEU A 57 -8.06 3.97 15.67
C LEU A 57 -9.43 3.62 16.28
N ALA A 58 -10.32 4.61 16.39
CA ALA A 58 -11.70 4.36 16.79
C ALA A 58 -12.40 3.42 15.78
N ASN A 59 -12.21 3.66 14.49
CA ASN A 59 -12.73 2.81 13.41
C ASN A 59 -12.19 1.39 13.51
N ILE A 60 -10.85 1.21 13.61
CA ILE A 60 -10.22 -0.12 13.74
C ILE A 60 -10.71 -0.89 14.98
N LYS A 61 -10.94 -0.19 16.10
CA LYS A 61 -11.45 -0.83 17.33
C LYS A 61 -12.90 -1.28 17.19
N ASN A 62 -13.69 -0.56 16.38
CA ASN A 62 -15.09 -0.90 16.12
C ASN A 62 -15.22 -2.03 15.08
N ASP A 63 -14.46 -1.92 13.99
CA ASP A 63 -14.39 -2.91 12.92
C ASP A 63 -12.95 -2.99 12.38
N GLY A 64 -12.32 -4.15 12.55
CA GLY A 64 -10.96 -4.40 12.10
C GLY A 64 -10.83 -4.58 10.59
N LEU A 65 -11.92 -4.67 9.82
CA LEU A 65 -11.84 -4.83 8.37
C LEU A 65 -11.30 -3.56 7.70
N VAL A 66 -10.17 -3.70 7.02
CA VAL A 66 -9.50 -2.58 6.36
C VAL A 66 -9.15 -2.87 4.91
N GLY A 67 -9.10 -1.79 4.12
CA GLY A 67 -8.41 -1.76 2.84
C GLY A 67 -7.07 -1.06 2.99
N PHE A 68 -6.03 -1.56 2.33
CA PHE A 68 -4.74 -0.89 2.25
C PHE A 68 -4.26 -0.84 0.80
N GLU A 69 -3.72 0.29 0.38
CA GLU A 69 -3.31 0.51 -0.99
C GLU A 69 -1.98 1.24 -1.05
N ILE A 70 -1.14 0.85 -2.02
CA ILE A 70 0.03 1.59 -2.47
C ILE A 70 0.07 1.61 -3.99
N ASP A 71 0.58 2.69 -4.55
CA ASP A 71 0.81 2.83 -5.98
C ASP A 71 2.11 3.57 -6.27
N LYS A 72 2.62 3.31 -7.47
CA LYS A 72 3.75 4.00 -8.06
C LYS A 72 3.40 4.38 -9.49
N MET A 73 3.25 5.67 -9.74
CA MET A 73 3.11 6.19 -11.10
C MET A 73 4.49 6.38 -11.74
N HIS A 74 4.69 5.78 -12.91
CA HIS A 74 5.92 5.91 -13.70
C HIS A 74 5.86 7.07 -14.69
N GLY A 75 4.65 7.42 -15.16
CA GLY A 75 4.43 8.53 -16.08
C GLY A 75 3.26 8.31 -17.03
N PHE A 76 2.99 9.29 -17.87
CA PHE A 76 1.98 9.20 -18.92
C PHE A 76 2.51 8.44 -20.13
N VAL A 77 1.65 7.61 -20.71
CA VAL A 77 1.90 6.96 -22.01
C VAL A 77 1.14 7.76 -23.05
N GLN A 78 1.89 8.45 -23.90
CA GLN A 78 1.36 9.40 -24.89
C GLN A 78 0.87 8.68 -26.15
N ASP A 79 -0.17 9.23 -26.76
CA ASP A 79 -0.74 8.81 -28.02
C ASP A 79 -1.14 10.04 -28.86
N GLU A 80 -1.32 9.86 -30.18
CA GLU A 80 -1.83 10.91 -31.06
C GLU A 80 -3.30 11.21 -30.80
N LEU A 81 -4.08 10.20 -30.37
CA LEU A 81 -5.48 10.37 -29.97
C LEU A 81 -5.58 10.59 -28.45
N PRO A 82 -6.21 11.68 -27.97
CA PRO A 82 -6.35 11.95 -26.55
C PRO A 82 -7.00 10.80 -25.75
N CYS A 83 -7.94 10.07 -26.37
CA CYS A 83 -8.64 8.96 -25.75
C CYS A 83 -7.78 7.71 -25.53
N ASP A 84 -6.66 7.60 -26.22
CA ASP A 84 -5.75 6.46 -26.13
C ASP A 84 -4.55 6.72 -25.22
N THR A 85 -4.42 7.95 -24.69
CA THR A 85 -3.46 8.25 -23.63
C THR A 85 -3.74 7.44 -22.36
N ASN A 86 -2.68 7.00 -21.69
CA ASN A 86 -2.79 6.17 -20.50
C ASN A 86 -1.72 6.53 -19.46
N THR A 87 -1.70 5.83 -18.34
CA THR A 87 -0.69 5.99 -17.29
C THR A 87 0.03 4.67 -17.08
N SER A 88 1.35 4.71 -17.10
CA SER A 88 2.18 3.60 -16.65
C SER A 88 2.25 3.64 -15.13
N TYR A 89 1.84 2.56 -14.46
CA TYR A 89 1.84 2.47 -13.01
C TYR A 89 2.01 1.04 -12.52
N GLU A 90 2.30 0.91 -11.23
CA GLU A 90 2.19 -0.32 -10.45
C GLU A 90 1.36 -0.01 -9.20
N SER A 91 0.56 -0.96 -8.73
CA SER A 91 -0.27 -0.79 -7.53
C SER A 91 -0.47 -2.12 -6.81
N VAL A 92 -0.58 -2.07 -5.49
CA VAL A 92 -0.97 -3.19 -4.63
C VAL A 92 -2.21 -2.81 -3.83
N ILE A 93 -3.22 -3.66 -3.86
CA ILE A 93 -4.45 -3.53 -3.09
C ILE A 93 -4.55 -4.72 -2.14
N ILE A 94 -4.70 -4.42 -0.86
CA ILE A 94 -4.80 -5.39 0.23
C ILE A 94 -6.14 -5.21 0.94
N ARG A 95 -6.76 -6.35 1.26
CA ARG A 95 -7.84 -6.43 2.25
C ARG A 95 -7.31 -7.23 3.42
N GLY A 96 -7.60 -6.78 4.63
CA GLY A 96 -7.06 -7.41 5.82
C GLY A 96 -7.81 -7.05 7.08
N HIS A 97 -7.30 -7.58 8.19
CA HIS A 97 -7.78 -7.28 9.52
C HIS A 97 -6.73 -6.48 10.29
N ALA A 98 -7.09 -5.29 10.72
CA ALA A 98 -6.26 -4.39 11.51
C ALA A 98 -6.49 -4.58 13.01
N ALA A 99 -5.42 -4.56 13.80
CA ALA A 99 -5.48 -4.58 15.26
C ALA A 99 -4.30 -3.82 15.88
N LEU A 100 -4.46 -3.37 17.12
CA LEU A 100 -3.34 -2.81 17.89
C LEU A 100 -2.38 -3.92 18.34
N VAL A 101 -1.10 -3.67 18.17
CA VAL A 101 -0.05 -4.51 18.76
C VAL A 101 0.11 -4.15 20.23
N THR A 102 -0.06 -5.16 21.09
CA THR A 102 0.13 -5.03 22.55
C THR A 102 1.47 -5.57 23.03
N ASP A 103 2.08 -6.47 22.26
CA ASP A 103 3.38 -7.05 22.58
C ASP A 103 4.50 -6.02 22.40
N ILE A 104 5.35 -5.87 23.43
CA ILE A 104 6.38 -4.83 23.47
C ILE A 104 7.53 -5.14 22.52
N ASP A 105 7.90 -6.41 22.38
CA ASP A 105 9.02 -6.82 21.53
C ASP A 105 8.66 -6.61 20.05
N THR A 106 7.46 -7.01 19.65
CA THR A 106 6.91 -6.74 18.31
C THR A 106 6.85 -5.25 18.03
N LYS A 107 6.41 -4.45 19.01
CA LYS A 107 6.36 -2.99 18.89
C LYS A 107 7.73 -2.38 18.64
N ILE A 108 8.75 -2.79 19.40
CA ILE A 108 10.13 -2.33 19.22
C ILE A 108 10.67 -2.75 17.85
N ALA A 109 10.43 -4.00 17.43
CA ALA A 109 10.87 -4.50 16.13
C ALA A 109 10.28 -3.68 14.97
N VAL A 110 8.98 -3.37 15.03
CA VAL A 110 8.29 -2.53 14.04
C VAL A 110 8.83 -1.10 14.03
N LEU A 111 9.06 -0.50 15.21
CA LEU A 111 9.62 0.85 15.30
C LEU A 111 11.03 0.91 14.70
N ASN A 112 11.86 -0.09 14.96
CA ASN A 112 13.18 -0.20 14.34
C ASN A 112 13.07 -0.30 12.82
N ALA A 113 12.20 -1.16 12.29
CA ALA A 113 12.00 -1.27 10.86
C ALA A 113 11.52 0.04 10.22
N LEU A 114 10.66 0.80 10.91
CA LEU A 114 10.23 2.13 10.47
C LEU A 114 11.40 3.13 10.48
N VAL A 115 12.20 3.15 11.55
CA VAL A 115 13.38 4.02 11.62
C VAL A 115 14.36 3.67 10.50
N ASP A 116 14.66 2.40 10.28
CA ASP A 116 15.56 1.94 9.22
C ASP A 116 15.06 2.34 7.83
N LYS A 117 13.74 2.24 7.59
CA LYS A 117 13.13 2.59 6.30
C LYS A 117 13.12 4.09 6.03
N TYR A 118 12.78 4.91 7.02
CA TYR A 118 12.49 6.33 6.79
C TYR A 118 13.59 7.29 7.26
N ILE A 119 14.30 6.96 8.34
CA ILE A 119 15.28 7.83 9.01
C ILE A 119 16.48 6.97 9.46
N PRO A 120 17.21 6.32 8.53
CA PRO A 120 18.26 5.34 8.85
C PRO A 120 19.42 5.89 9.68
N GLN A 121 19.61 7.22 9.71
CA GLN A 121 20.56 7.87 10.63
C GLN A 121 20.21 7.72 12.12
N HIS A 122 19.05 7.14 12.45
CA HIS A 122 18.61 6.86 13.81
C HIS A 122 18.55 5.37 14.13
N SER A 123 18.95 4.50 13.21
CA SER A 123 19.01 3.06 13.42
C SER A 123 19.86 2.68 14.64
N GLY A 124 19.38 1.71 15.41
CA GLY A 124 20.06 1.21 16.62
C GLY A 124 19.94 2.10 17.87
N LYS A 125 19.26 3.25 17.80
CA LYS A 125 19.00 4.09 18.98
C LYS A 125 17.86 3.51 19.83
N SER A 126 17.94 3.71 21.15
CA SER A 126 16.88 3.31 22.09
C SER A 126 15.71 4.31 22.11
N TYR A 127 14.53 3.83 22.49
CA TYR A 127 13.32 4.64 22.64
C TYR A 127 13.05 4.91 24.13
N PRO A 128 12.69 6.15 24.52
CA PRO A 128 12.22 6.42 25.87
C PRO A 128 10.90 5.67 26.17
N ASP A 129 10.76 5.11 27.38
CA ASP A 129 9.57 4.36 27.81
C ASP A 129 8.25 5.14 27.62
N ALA A 130 8.27 6.45 27.89
CA ALA A 130 7.10 7.31 27.70
C ALA A 130 6.64 7.35 26.24
N MET A 131 7.59 7.40 25.29
CA MET A 131 7.29 7.38 23.86
C MET A 131 6.75 6.01 23.41
N LEU A 132 7.33 4.93 23.95
CA LEU A 132 6.80 3.58 23.71
C LEU A 132 5.37 3.45 24.21
N LYS A 133 4.98 4.07 25.33
CA LYS A 133 3.60 4.02 25.82
C LYS A 133 2.62 4.81 24.94
N MET A 134 3.00 5.98 24.44
CA MET A 134 2.11 6.84 23.65
C MET A 134 1.97 6.43 22.18
N THR A 135 2.99 5.75 21.63
CA THR A 135 2.99 5.34 20.21
C THR A 135 2.09 4.13 20.02
N GLY A 136 1.06 4.23 19.18
CA GLY A 136 0.27 3.09 18.73
C GLY A 136 0.94 2.41 17.54
N ILE A 137 1.00 1.08 17.55
CA ILE A 137 1.33 0.27 16.37
C ILE A 137 0.08 -0.50 15.98
N VAL A 138 -0.30 -0.37 14.71
CA VAL A 138 -1.37 -1.16 14.09
C VAL A 138 -0.71 -2.21 13.21
N GLU A 139 -1.08 -3.47 13.43
CA GLU A 139 -0.80 -4.58 12.54
C GLU A 139 -1.99 -4.78 11.59
N ILE A 140 -1.72 -5.05 10.32
CA ILE A 140 -2.71 -5.52 9.34
C ILE A 140 -2.33 -6.93 8.92
N SER A 141 -3.14 -7.91 9.34
CA SER A 141 -3.09 -9.27 8.83
C SER A 141 -3.72 -9.33 7.44
N ILE A 142 -2.96 -9.77 6.44
CA ILE A 142 -3.38 -9.78 5.04
C ILE A 142 -4.34 -10.96 4.80
N GLN A 143 -5.56 -10.65 4.36
CA GLN A 143 -6.54 -11.66 3.94
C GLN A 143 -6.49 -11.90 2.42
N SER A 144 -6.30 -10.83 1.65
CA SER A 144 -6.07 -10.92 0.21
C SER A 144 -5.15 -9.79 -0.22
N CYS A 145 -4.21 -10.10 -1.10
CA CYS A 145 -3.30 -9.14 -1.72
C CYS A 145 -3.38 -9.31 -3.22
N THR A 146 -3.52 -8.20 -3.93
CA THR A 146 -3.55 -8.21 -5.38
C THR A 146 -2.70 -7.08 -5.94
N GLY A 147 -1.88 -7.38 -6.93
CA GLY A 147 -1.04 -6.39 -7.60
C GLY A 147 -1.43 -6.22 -9.06
N LYS A 148 -1.32 -5.00 -9.56
CA LYS A 148 -1.57 -4.64 -10.95
C LYS A 148 -0.47 -3.73 -11.44
N HIS A 149 -0.12 -3.86 -12.70
CA HIS A 149 0.66 -2.85 -13.40
C HIS A 149 0.01 -2.48 -14.73
N TYR A 150 0.42 -1.34 -15.29
CA TYR A 150 0.19 -1.03 -16.68
C TYR A 150 1.54 -0.64 -17.27
N PRO A 151 2.14 -1.44 -18.15
CA PRO A 151 3.46 -1.14 -18.67
C PRO A 151 3.38 -0.06 -19.76
N ALA A 152 4.37 0.82 -19.83
CA ALA A 152 4.45 1.86 -20.86
C ALA A 152 4.40 1.32 -22.31
N TRP A 153 4.74 0.05 -22.54
CA TRP A 153 4.67 -0.57 -23.86
C TRP A 153 3.32 -1.21 -24.20
N ALA A 154 2.38 -1.34 -23.25
CA ALA A 154 1.09 -2.00 -23.47
C ALA A 154 0.21 -1.36 -24.54
N GLN A 155 0.38 -0.06 -24.83
CA GLN A 155 -0.35 0.61 -25.91
C GLN A 155 0.01 0.06 -27.30
N LYS A 156 1.25 -0.40 -27.51
CA LYS A 156 1.71 -0.88 -28.83
C LYS A 156 0.98 -2.14 -29.31
N GLU A 157 0.46 -2.97 -28.41
CA GLU A 157 -0.28 -4.19 -28.75
C GLU A 157 -1.70 -3.93 -29.26
N LEU A 158 -2.34 -2.83 -28.82
CA LEU A 158 -3.67 -2.44 -29.29
C LEU A 158 -3.64 -2.00 -30.75
N PHE A 159 -2.58 -1.29 -31.17
CA PHE A 159 -2.44 -0.86 -32.57
C PHE A 159 -2.18 -2.01 -33.54
N GLN A 160 -1.47 -3.06 -33.14
CA GLN A 160 -1.23 -4.23 -34.01
C GLN A 160 -2.50 -5.06 -34.26
N THR A 161 -3.45 -5.04 -33.32
CA THR A 161 -4.74 -5.72 -33.49
C THR A 161 -5.69 -4.93 -34.39
N PHE A 162 -5.66 -3.60 -34.36
CA PHE A 162 -6.46 -2.77 -35.30
C PHE A 162 -5.85 -2.65 -36.70
N ALA A 163 -4.51 -2.69 -36.83
CA ALA A 163 -3.86 -2.65 -38.14
C ALA A 163 -4.16 -3.89 -39.00
N HIS A 164 -4.37 -5.06 -38.39
CA HIS A 164 -4.77 -6.27 -39.13
C HIS A 164 -6.17 -6.16 -39.74
N TRP A 165 -7.07 -5.36 -39.18
CA TRP A 165 -8.43 -5.22 -39.70
C TRP A 165 -8.55 -4.19 -40.84
N ARG A 166 -7.59 -3.27 -40.96
CA ARG A 166 -7.53 -2.28 -42.06
C ARG A 166 -6.90 -2.80 -43.35
N ILE A 167 -6.26 -3.97 -43.33
CA ILE A 167 -5.63 -4.56 -44.53
C ILE A 167 -6.59 -5.54 -45.25
N PHE A 168 -7.72 -5.90 -44.63
CA PHE A 168 -8.74 -6.80 -45.20
C PHE A 168 -10.14 -6.15 -45.32
N GLY A 169 -10.20 -4.82 -45.37
CA GLY A 169 -11.44 -4.05 -45.57
C GLY A 169 -11.39 -3.19 -46.82
#